data_AF-A0A8S3IIB6-F1
#
_entry.id   AF-A0A8S3IIB6-F1
#
_cell.length_a   1.000
_cell.length_b   1.000
_cell.length_c   1.000
_cell.angle_alpha   90.00
_cell.angle_beta   90.00
_cell.angle_gamma   90.00
#
_symmetry.space_group_name_H-M   'P 1'
#
loop_
_entity.id
_entity.type
_entity.pdbx_description
1 polymer ?
#
loop_
_entity_poly.entity_id
_entity_poly.type
_entity_poly.pdbx_seq_one_letter_code
_entity_poly.pdbx_strand_id
1 'polypeptide(L)'
;MGRVILREGHRAEKFYLIIDGITDVYKLLENPVTKMSSSRLVAVLKKGSAFGEIALLHGKRRTATVTCQTDVTMLAIEQEDFVRIFMSNKDEKEPDFITYLRQIPQFLGFPMEKIPHNDSYFCHVAYY
;
A
#
# COMPACT_ATOMS: atom_id res chain seq x y z
N MET A 1 -13.09 10.72 6.85
CA MET A 1 -12.11 9.87 6.16
C MET A 1 -11.02 10.78 5.65
N GLY A 2 -9.76 10.50 5.97
CA GLY A 2 -8.64 11.28 5.42
C GLY A 2 -8.48 11.03 3.91
N ARG A 3 -7.46 11.66 3.34
CA ARG A 3 -7.16 11.58 1.90
C ARG A 3 -6.98 10.14 1.42
N VAL A 4 -7.55 9.83 0.24
CA VAL A 4 -7.50 8.49 -0.37
C VAL A 4 -6.17 8.32 -1.11
N ILE A 5 -5.40 7.30 -0.73
CA ILE A 5 -4.14 6.90 -1.38
C ILE A 5 -4.43 5.87 -2.49
N LEU A 6 -5.26 4.89 -2.17
CA LEU A 6 -5.73 3.86 -3.10
C LEU A 6 -7.23 3.72 -3.01
N ARG A 7 -7.89 3.49 -4.15
CA ARG A 7 -9.32 3.18 -4.19
C ARG A 7 -9.54 1.78 -4.73
N GLU A 8 -10.35 1.00 -4.04
CA GLU A 8 -10.77 -0.32 -4.50
C GLU A 8 -11.32 -0.27 -5.92
N GLY A 9 -11.01 -1.27 -6.75
CA GLY A 9 -11.42 -1.34 -8.15
C GLY A 9 -10.62 -0.45 -9.11
N HIS A 10 -9.79 0.48 -8.64
CA HIS A 10 -8.92 1.28 -9.52
C HIS A 10 -7.75 0.47 -10.07
N ARG A 11 -7.15 0.93 -11.17
CA ARG A 11 -5.97 0.28 -11.74
C ARG A 11 -4.79 0.34 -10.75
N ALA A 12 -4.02 -0.74 -10.68
CA ALA A 12 -2.78 -0.81 -9.92
C ALA A 12 -1.60 -0.43 -10.80
N GLU A 13 -0.85 0.57 -10.34
CA GLU A 13 0.32 1.14 -11.03
C GLU A 13 1.53 1.22 -10.11
N LYS A 14 1.29 1.34 -8.79
CA LYS A 14 2.36 1.51 -7.79
C LYS A 14 2.21 0.57 -6.59
N PHE A 15 3.32 0.24 -5.97
CA PHE A 15 3.43 -0.36 -4.65
C PHE A 15 3.93 0.69 -3.66
N TYR A 16 3.53 0.60 -2.40
CA TYR A 16 3.78 1.67 -1.43
C TYR A 16 4.35 1.14 -0.13
N LEU A 17 5.38 1.82 0.39
CA LEU A 17 5.98 1.57 1.68
C LEU A 17 5.83 2.80 2.57
N ILE A 18 5.24 2.63 3.76
CA ILE A 18 5.04 3.72 4.71
C ILE A 18 6.36 3.99 5.43
N ILE A 19 6.91 5.18 5.19
CA ILE A 19 8.12 5.67 5.88
C ILE A 19 7.73 6.37 7.18
N ASP A 20 6.61 7.11 7.19
CA ASP A 20 6.05 7.72 8.39
C ASP A 20 4.53 7.89 8.27
N GLY A 21 3.84 7.91 9.42
CA GLY A 21 2.39 8.06 9.49
C GLY A 21 1.59 6.76 9.62
N ILE A 22 0.26 6.90 9.58
CA ILE A 22 -0.73 5.84 9.78
C ILE A 22 -1.79 5.88 8.68
N THR A 23 -2.17 4.71 8.16
CA THR A 23 -3.24 4.54 7.16
C THR A 23 -4.28 3.51 7.60
N ASP A 24 -5.49 3.69 7.11
CA ASP A 24 -6.60 2.75 7.28
C ASP A 24 -6.87 2.01 5.97
N VAL A 25 -7.15 0.71 6.06
CA VAL A 25 -7.52 -0.14 4.92
C VAL A 25 -8.98 -0.54 5.03
N TYR A 26 -9.76 -0.16 4.03
CA TYR A 26 -11.18 -0.42 3.93
C TYR A 26 -11.52 -1.36 2.78
N LYS A 27 -12.41 -2.30 3.04
CA LYS A 27 -12.99 -3.21 2.06
C LYS A 27 -14.47 -2.92 1.84
N LEU A 28 -14.89 -2.82 0.58
CA LEU A 28 -16.29 -2.84 0.22
C LEU A 28 -16.85 -4.26 0.37
N LEU A 29 -17.93 -4.38 1.12
CA LEU A 29 -18.69 -5.61 1.30
C LEU A 29 -20.09 -5.40 0.74
N GLU A 30 -20.51 -6.24 -0.18
CA GLU A 30 -21.88 -6.27 -0.67
C GLU A 30 -22.68 -7.26 0.16
N ASN A 31 -23.81 -6.81 0.69
CA ASN A 31 -24.78 -7.73 1.26
C ASN A 31 -25.42 -8.57 0.12
N PRO A 32 -25.30 -9.90 0.14
CA PRO A 32 -25.76 -10.73 -0.97
C PRO A 32 -27.27 -10.68 -1.18
N VAL A 33 -28.03 -10.37 -0.13
CA VAL A 33 -29.50 -10.30 -0.13
C VAL A 33 -29.98 -8.90 -0.50
N THR A 34 -29.54 -7.88 0.25
CA THR A 34 -30.06 -6.51 0.06
C THR A 34 -29.35 -5.76 -1.06
N LYS A 35 -28.24 -6.30 -1.58
CA LYS A 35 -27.36 -5.64 -2.57
C LYS A 35 -26.79 -4.30 -2.10
N MET A 36 -26.93 -3.99 -0.82
CA MET A 36 -26.34 -2.79 -0.23
C MET A 36 -24.85 -3.00 0.00
N SER A 37 -24.06 -2.04 -0.46
CA SER A 37 -22.62 -1.98 -0.16
C SER A 37 -22.38 -1.29 1.18
N SER A 38 -21.49 -1.85 1.98
CA SER A 38 -20.94 -1.20 3.17
C SER A 38 -19.41 -1.22 3.12
N SER A 39 -18.78 -0.26 3.78
CA SER A 39 -17.32 -0.23 3.93
C SER A 39 -16.93 -0.73 5.31
N ARG A 40 -15.97 -1.65 5.37
CA ARG A 40 -15.45 -2.20 6.62
C ARG A 40 -13.96 -1.92 6.74
N LEU A 41 -13.53 -1.38 7.88
CA LEU A 41 -12.12 -1.30 8.26
C LEU A 41 -11.59 -2.72 8.49
N VAL A 42 -10.55 -3.10 7.75
CA VAL A 42 -9.96 -4.44 7.81
C VAL A 42 -8.53 -4.46 8.34
N ALA A 43 -7.82 -3.32 8.27
CA ALA A 43 -6.48 -3.18 8.84
C ALA A 43 -6.13 -1.71 9.09
N VAL A 44 -5.19 -1.49 10.01
CA VAL A 44 -4.49 -0.22 10.24
C VAL A 44 -3.02 -0.47 9.95
N LEU A 45 -2.42 0.32 9.06
CA LEU A 45 -1.01 0.20 8.68
C LEU A 45 -0.22 1.39 9.21
N LYS A 46 1.03 1.15 9.58
CA LYS A 46 1.94 2.14 10.18
C LYS A 46 3.31 2.07 9.52
N LYS A 47 4.23 2.95 9.94
CA LYS A 47 5.65 2.91 9.57
C LYS A 47 6.20 1.48 9.44
N GLY A 48 6.89 1.22 8.32
CA GLY A 48 7.46 -0.08 7.96
C GLY A 48 6.49 -1.07 7.30
N SER A 49 5.19 -0.75 7.29
CA SER A 49 4.20 -1.52 6.54
C SER A 49 4.21 -1.12 5.07
N ALA A 50 3.97 -2.09 4.20
CA ALA A 50 3.79 -1.84 2.78
C ALA A 50 2.44 -2.38 2.28
N PHE A 51 1.95 -1.83 1.18
CA PHE A 51 0.65 -2.19 0.62
C PHE A 51 0.56 -1.94 -0.89
N GLY A 52 -0.42 -2.59 -1.51
CA GLY A 52 -0.70 -2.47 -2.94
C GLY A 52 -0.11 -3.61 -3.78
N GLU A 53 0.53 -4.57 -3.13
CA GLU A 53 1.19 -5.75 -3.70
C GLU A 53 0.19 -6.70 -4.37
N ILE A 54 -0.97 -6.94 -3.74
CA ILE A 54 -1.93 -7.96 -4.21
C ILE A 54 -2.40 -7.66 -5.63
N ALA A 55 -2.67 -6.39 -5.91
CA ALA A 55 -3.17 -5.97 -7.20
C ALA A 55 -2.09 -5.86 -8.28
N LEU A 56 -0.81 -5.93 -7.93
CA LEU A 56 0.30 -6.05 -8.88
C LEU A 56 0.68 -7.52 -9.11
N LEU A 57 0.49 -8.37 -8.09
CA LEU A 57 0.73 -9.80 -8.13
C LEU A 57 -0.34 -10.57 -8.91
N HIS A 58 -1.62 -10.34 -8.58
CA HIS A 58 -2.73 -11.23 -8.99
C HIS A 58 -3.75 -10.56 -9.90
N GLY A 59 -3.48 -9.34 -10.36
CA GLY A 59 -4.44 -8.61 -11.19
C GLY A 59 -3.91 -7.28 -11.64
N LYS A 60 -4.83 -6.40 -12.03
CA LYS A 60 -4.53 -4.97 -12.26
C LYS A 60 -5.48 -4.06 -11.49
N ARG A 61 -6.35 -4.59 -10.62
CA ARG A 61 -7.35 -3.80 -9.89
C ARG A 61 -7.11 -3.87 -8.39
N ARG A 62 -7.13 -2.71 -7.71
CA ARG A 62 -6.95 -2.62 -6.26
C ARG A 62 -8.04 -3.40 -5.54
N THR A 63 -7.62 -4.22 -4.58
CA THR A 63 -8.54 -5.03 -3.81
C THR A 63 -9.15 -4.27 -2.65
N ALA A 64 -8.56 -3.16 -2.19
CA ALA A 64 -9.07 -2.39 -1.06
C ALA A 64 -8.83 -0.89 -1.28
N THR A 65 -9.55 -0.07 -0.52
CA THR A 65 -9.32 1.36 -0.40
C THR A 65 -8.35 1.61 0.76
N VAL A 66 -7.36 2.48 0.56
CA VAL A 66 -6.43 2.90 1.62
C VAL A 66 -6.53 4.40 1.79
N THR A 67 -6.73 4.86 3.02
CA THR A 67 -6.84 6.29 3.37
C THR A 67 -5.85 6.68 4.44
N CYS A 68 -5.42 7.93 4.43
CA CYS A 68 -4.64 8.50 5.52
C CYS A 68 -5.46 8.53 6.82
N GLN A 69 -4.83 8.17 7.94
CA GLN A 69 -5.31 8.43 9.30
C GLN A 69 -4.53 9.59 9.95
N THR A 70 -3.28 9.80 9.55
CA THR A 70 -2.43 10.96 9.85
C THR A 70 -1.83 11.52 8.56
N ASP A 71 -0.98 12.54 8.63
CA ASP A 71 -0.06 12.82 7.52
C ASP A 71 0.82 11.58 7.27
N VAL A 72 1.03 11.24 6.01
CA VAL A 72 1.75 10.02 5.61
C VAL A 72 2.85 10.37 4.63
N THR A 73 4.07 9.90 4.92
CA THR A 73 5.20 9.93 4.01
C THR A 73 5.52 8.52 3.58
N MET A 74 5.66 8.30 2.28
CA MET A 74 5.73 6.97 1.71
C MET A 74 6.59 6.93 0.46
N LEU A 75 7.28 5.80 0.27
CA LEU A 75 7.94 5.47 -0.99
C LEU A 75 6.90 4.84 -1.92
N ALA A 76 6.81 5.36 -3.14
CA ALA A 76 5.94 4.88 -4.21
C ALA A 76 6.79 4.21 -5.29
N ILE A 77 6.74 2.89 -5.36
CA ILE A 77 7.52 2.09 -6.32
C ILE A 77 6.63 1.81 -7.53
N GLU A 78 7.07 2.22 -8.72
CA GLU A 78 6.35 1.96 -9.97
C GLU A 78 6.27 0.46 -10.27
N GLN A 79 5.30 0.04 -11.08
CA GLN A 79 5.07 -1.36 -11.40
C GLN A 79 6.32 -2.04 -11.99
N GLU A 80 7.01 -1.37 -12.91
CA GLU A 80 8.21 -1.90 -13.56
C GLU A 80 9.34 -2.12 -12.54
N ASP A 81 9.50 -1.20 -11.60
CA ASP A 81 10.47 -1.32 -10.52
C ASP A 81 10.09 -2.41 -9.53
N PHE A 82 8.80 -2.53 -9.19
CA PHE A 82 8.30 -3.59 -8.32
C PHE A 82 8.59 -4.97 -8.91
N VAL A 83 8.36 -5.16 -10.21
CA VAL A 83 8.70 -6.41 -10.91
C VAL A 83 10.21 -6.65 -10.88
N ARG A 84 11.02 -5.65 -11.22
CA ARG A 84 12.48 -5.78 -11.24
C ARG A 84 13.08 -6.08 -9.86
N ILE A 85 12.57 -5.45 -8.81
CA ILE A 85 13.10 -5.57 -7.45
C ILE A 85 12.64 -6.88 -6.80
N PHE A 86 11.35 -7.21 -6.91
CA PHE A 86 10.75 -8.26 -6.08
C PHE A 86 10.43 -9.56 -6.85
N MET A 87 10.31 -9.53 -8.18
CA MET A 87 9.90 -10.72 -8.95
C MET A 87 11.05 -11.48 -9.62
N SER A 88 12.26 -10.91 -9.65
CA SER A 88 13.36 -11.43 -10.47
C SER A 88 13.90 -12.81 -10.04
N ASN A 89 13.65 -13.25 -8.80
CA ASN A 89 14.15 -14.52 -8.24
C ASN A 89 13.07 -15.27 -7.44
N LYS A 90 11.89 -15.45 -8.03
CA LYS A 90 10.73 -15.99 -7.30
C LYS A 90 10.75 -17.52 -7.19
N ASP A 91 11.56 -18.04 -6.26
CA ASP A 91 11.49 -19.45 -5.81
C ASP A 91 10.69 -19.62 -4.50
N GLU A 92 10.25 -18.51 -3.89
CA GLU A 92 9.50 -18.52 -2.63
C GLU A 92 8.02 -18.85 -2.82
N LYS A 93 7.46 -19.56 -1.83
CA LYS A 93 6.02 -19.80 -1.76
C LYS A 93 5.27 -18.48 -1.60
N GLU A 94 4.21 -18.31 -2.39
CA GLU A 94 3.46 -17.05 -2.47
C GLU A 94 2.98 -16.49 -1.12
N PRO A 95 2.46 -17.27 -0.15
CA PRO A 95 2.02 -16.72 1.13
C PRO A 95 3.17 -16.08 1.94
N ASP A 96 4.35 -16.70 1.90
CA ASP A 96 5.54 -16.22 2.60
C ASP A 96 6.05 -14.93 1.93
N PHE A 97 6.05 -14.91 0.60
CA PHE A 97 6.43 -13.74 -0.18
C PHE A 97 5.49 -12.54 0.04
N ILE A 98 4.17 -12.76 0.10
CA ILE A 98 3.19 -11.69 0.42
C ILE A 98 3.42 -11.18 1.85
N THR A 99 3.69 -12.09 2.79
CA THR A 99 3.98 -11.71 4.17
C THR A 99 5.24 -10.85 4.26
N TYR A 100 6.29 -11.23 3.53
CA TYR A 100 7.51 -10.45 3.36
C TYR A 100 7.23 -9.08 2.74
N LEU A 101 6.45 -8.99 1.66
CA LEU A 101 6.17 -7.69 1.04
C LEU A 101 5.41 -6.74 1.96
N ARG A 102 4.51 -7.24 2.82
CA ARG A 102 3.70 -6.41 3.73
C ARG A 102 4.50 -5.79 4.87
N GLN A 103 5.63 -6.38 5.21
CA GLN A 103 6.49 -5.96 6.31
C GLN A 103 7.90 -5.86 5.75
N ILE A 104 8.41 -4.64 5.57
CA ILE A 104 9.80 -4.44 5.12
C ILE A 104 10.56 -3.79 6.28
N PRO A 105 11.01 -4.58 7.29
CA PRO A 105 11.57 -4.05 8.53
C PRO A 105 12.81 -3.19 8.32
N GLN A 106 13.52 -3.39 7.21
CA GLN A 106 14.69 -2.61 6.83
C GLN A 106 14.40 -1.10 6.78
N PHE A 107 13.14 -0.71 6.58
CA PHE A 107 12.71 0.70 6.55
C PHE A 107 12.06 1.20 7.84
N LEU A 108 11.91 0.37 8.89
CA LEU A 108 11.42 0.83 10.20
C LEU A 108 12.31 1.91 10.83
N GLY A 109 13.61 1.86 10.56
CA GLY A 109 14.60 2.82 11.03
C GLY A 109 15.09 3.78 9.95
N PHE A 110 14.38 3.90 8.81
CA PHE A 110 14.88 4.75 7.72
C PHE A 110 14.99 6.22 8.20
N PRO A 111 16.18 6.85 8.08
CA PRO A 111 16.41 8.21 8.52
C PRO A 111 15.67 9.21 7.61
N MET A 112 14.76 9.99 8.19
CA MET A 112 13.93 10.96 7.45
C MET A 112 14.76 12.04 6.76
N GLU A 113 15.89 12.40 7.34
CA GLU A 113 16.85 13.36 6.79
C GLU A 113 17.53 12.88 5.50
N LYS A 114 17.48 11.57 5.21
CA LYS A 114 18.01 10.99 3.96
C LYS A 114 16.97 10.89 2.85
N ILE A 115 15.72 11.29 3.11
CA ILE A 115 14.72 11.38 2.05
C ILE A 115 15.15 12.50 1.11
N PRO A 116 15.43 12.21 -0.18
CA PRO A 116 15.83 13.23 -1.12
C PRO A 116 14.67 14.22 -1.32
N HIS A 117 14.99 15.52 -1.25
CA HIS A 117 14.03 16.57 -1.58
C HIS A 117 13.77 16.55 -3.10
N ASN A 118 12.50 16.70 -3.50
CA ASN A 118 12.07 16.69 -4.91
C ASN A 118 12.24 15.37 -5.67
N ASP A 119 12.31 14.23 -4.97
CA ASP A 119 12.30 12.92 -5.61
C ASP A 119 10.86 12.42 -5.85
N SER A 120 10.54 12.05 -7.09
CA SER A 120 9.20 11.61 -7.51
C SER A 120 8.74 10.29 -6.89
N TYR A 121 9.67 9.48 -6.39
CA TYR A 121 9.36 8.23 -5.69
C TYR A 121 8.90 8.50 -4.25
N PHE A 122 9.24 9.64 -3.66
CA PHE A 122 8.76 9.99 -2.32
C PHE A 122 7.48 10.80 -2.41
N CYS A 123 6.40 10.24 -1.88
CA CYS A 123 5.11 10.89 -1.85
C CYS A 123 4.78 11.31 -0.41
N HIS A 124 4.37 12.56 -0.25
CA HIS A 124 3.79 13.06 0.98
C HIS A 124 2.30 13.31 0.75
N VAL A 125 1.47 12.66 1.56
CA VAL A 125 0.02 12.79 1.51
C VAL A 125 -0.45 13.35 2.84
N ALA A 126 -0.79 14.64 2.82
CA ALA A 126 -1.37 15.29 3.98
C ALA A 126 -2.81 14.80 4.23
N TYR A 127 -3.18 14.72 5.50
CA TYR A 127 -4.41 14.13 5.99
C TYR A 127 -5.68 14.95 5.67
N TYR A 128 -5.53 16.27 5.49
CA TYR A 128 -6.61 17.29 5.51
C TYR A 128 -7.93 16.87 4.85
#